data_AF-A0A7J7ISE1-F1
#
_entry.id   AF-A0A7J7ISE1-F1
#
_cell.length_a   1.000
_cell.length_b   1.000
_cell.length_c   1.000
_cell.angle_alpha   90.00
_cell.angle_beta   90.00
_cell.angle_gamma   90.00
#
_symmetry.space_group_name_H-M   'P 1'
#
loop_
_entity.id
_entity.type
_entity.pdbx_description
1 polymer ?
#
loop_
_entity_poly.entity_id
_entity_poly.type
_entity_poly.pdbx_seq_one_letter_code
_entity_poly.pdbx_strand_id
1 'polypeptide(L)'
;MQVIGWMVFHWFGLGTVLFLQSTRRWWTRHFEERGHCAAEAFRQWQRTFNMSLVMNHLVFVMLALHEAEPIRIPSMWSLVSGRTAALVGGSALILVGASSSISAYRILGDYGWFYGDFFLEPCALSHHSGPWKRPTSVEALLRPSYAGIYRYLNNPDCVLGYLWMYGLSLAAASWRAFWFALCSQVLHVLFLVLVEVPHMNRTYGPHCRRAAALELLLRRQVQRIREQPLVREVKYKVEARMDELRERLWHGSRYGEAK
;
A
#
# COMPACT_ATOMS: atom_id res chain seq x y z
N MET A 1 -12.33 -2.31 17.10
CA MET A 1 -11.35 -1.25 17.39
C MET A 1 -9.93 -1.62 16.95
N GLN A 2 -9.41 -2.79 17.29
CA GLN A 2 -8.03 -3.19 16.95
C GLN A 2 -7.74 -3.22 15.44
N VAL A 3 -8.67 -3.72 14.61
CA VAL A 3 -8.52 -3.75 13.14
C VAL A 3 -8.30 -2.35 12.55
N ILE A 4 -9.09 -1.36 13.00
CA ILE A 4 -8.95 0.02 12.53
C ILE A 4 -7.60 0.60 12.94
N GLY A 5 -7.15 0.36 14.18
CA GLY A 5 -5.86 0.85 14.67
C GLY A 5 -4.69 0.36 13.83
N TRP A 6 -4.63 -0.95 13.58
CA TRP A 6 -3.57 -1.55 12.75
C TRP A 6 -3.67 -1.13 11.28
N MET A 7 -4.89 -1.01 10.73
CA MET A 7 -5.11 -0.55 9.37
C MET A 7 -4.62 0.89 9.16
N VAL A 8 -4.94 1.79 10.11
CA VAL A 8 -4.48 3.18 10.08
C VAL A 8 -2.96 3.25 10.25
N PHE A 9 -2.40 2.50 11.20
CA PHE A 9 -0.96 2.44 11.40
C PHE A 9 -0.23 1.93 10.15
N HIS A 10 -0.75 0.88 9.50
CA HIS A 10 -0.15 0.30 8.31
C HIS A 10 -0.21 1.27 7.11
N TRP A 11 -1.38 1.78 6.75
CA TRP A 11 -1.52 2.58 5.53
C TRP A 11 -1.09 4.04 5.72
N PHE A 12 -1.53 4.69 6.80
CA PHE A 12 -1.20 6.09 7.03
C PHE A 12 0.14 6.25 7.75
N GLY A 13 0.42 5.43 8.76
CA GLY A 13 1.68 5.51 9.52
C GLY A 13 2.88 5.21 8.62
N LEU A 14 2.94 4.00 8.06
CA LEU A 14 4.04 3.62 7.17
C LEU A 14 4.04 4.41 5.86
N GLY A 15 2.86 4.77 5.34
CA GLY A 15 2.75 5.65 4.17
C GLY A 15 3.38 7.02 4.40
N THR A 16 3.20 7.61 5.59
CA THR A 16 3.83 8.88 5.97
C THR A 16 5.34 8.72 6.10
N VAL A 17 5.82 7.61 6.68
CA VAL A 17 7.26 7.33 6.78
C VAL A 17 7.88 7.24 5.38
N LEU A 18 7.27 6.50 4.46
CA LEU A 18 7.75 6.39 3.07
C LEU A 18 7.67 7.73 2.32
N PHE A 19 6.63 8.52 2.54
CA PHE A 19 6.53 9.85 1.96
C PHE A 19 7.65 10.79 2.44
N LEU A 20 7.94 10.79 3.75
CA LEU A 20 9.04 11.55 4.34
C LEU A 20 10.40 11.01 3.92
N GLN A 21 10.52 9.69 3.76
CA GLN A 21 11.72 9.06 3.24
C GLN A 21 11.98 9.49 1.79
N SER A 22 10.96 9.49 0.93
CA SER A 22 11.10 9.93 -0.47
C SER A 22 11.48 11.40 -0.62
N THR A 23 11.08 12.28 0.31
CA THR A 23 11.25 13.73 0.17
C THR A 23 12.45 14.27 0.95
N ARG A 24 12.74 13.69 2.11
CA ARG A 24 13.74 14.19 3.06
C ARG A 24 14.74 13.13 3.52
N ARG A 25 14.65 11.89 3.00
CA ARG A 25 15.42 10.72 3.47
C ARG A 25 15.34 10.55 4.99
N TRP A 26 14.19 10.90 5.58
CA TRP A 26 14.04 11.05 7.03
C TRP A 26 14.45 9.80 7.81
N TRP A 27 14.01 8.62 7.36
CA TRP A 27 14.32 7.36 8.02
C TRP A 27 15.80 7.02 7.88
N THR A 28 16.34 7.06 6.66
CA THR A 28 17.77 6.76 6.45
C THR A 28 18.68 7.73 7.21
N ARG A 29 18.38 9.02 7.17
CA ARG A 29 19.13 10.07 7.86
C ARG A 29 19.15 9.84 9.38
N HIS A 30 18.03 9.44 9.97
CA HIS A 30 17.95 9.09 11.39
C HIS A 30 18.92 7.97 11.80
N PHE A 31 19.19 7.02 10.89
CA PHE A 31 20.16 5.95 11.11
C PHE A 31 21.59 6.39 10.82
N GLU A 32 21.81 7.17 9.77
CA GLU A 32 23.12 7.74 9.41
C GLU A 32 23.66 8.67 10.51
N GLU A 33 22.80 9.49 11.13
CA GLU A 33 23.13 10.34 12.29
C GLU A 33 23.59 9.54 13.52
N ARG A 34 23.24 8.24 13.59
CA ARG A 34 23.69 7.31 14.64
C ARG A 34 24.87 6.42 14.21
N GLY A 35 25.45 6.67 13.04
CA GLY A 35 26.58 5.91 12.51
C GLY A 35 26.20 4.58 11.85
N HIS A 36 24.93 4.35 11.53
CA HIS A 36 24.48 3.17 10.77
C HIS A 36 24.42 3.46 9.27
N CYS A 37 24.57 2.45 8.41
CA CYS A 37 24.46 2.65 6.97
C CYS A 37 23.01 2.55 6.49
N ALA A 38 22.76 3.01 5.26
CA ALA A 38 21.44 2.96 4.63
C ALA A 38 20.88 1.53 4.49
N ALA A 39 21.74 0.51 4.37
CA ALA A 39 21.31 -0.89 4.31
C ALA A 39 20.79 -1.39 5.67
N GLU A 40 21.36 -0.96 6.79
CA GLU A 40 20.77 -1.24 8.11
C GLU A 40 19.44 -0.52 8.30
N ALA A 41 19.35 0.74 7.86
CA ALA A 41 18.10 1.50 7.92
C ALA A 41 16.97 0.78 7.15
N PHE A 42 17.29 0.27 5.96
CA PHE A 42 16.36 -0.52 5.16
C PHE A 42 16.00 -1.85 5.84
N ARG A 43 16.98 -2.56 6.42
CA ARG A 43 16.70 -3.82 7.14
C ARG A 43 15.75 -3.62 8.32
N GLN A 44 15.87 -2.51 9.04
CA GLN A 44 14.93 -2.16 10.12
C GLN A 44 13.56 -1.81 9.55
N TRP A 45 13.52 -1.06 8.46
CA TRP A 45 12.26 -0.76 7.76
C TRP A 45 11.48 -2.03 7.40
N GLN A 46 12.15 -3.05 6.85
CA GLN A 46 11.49 -4.30 6.51
C GLN A 46 10.88 -5.02 7.72
N ARG A 47 11.58 -5.00 8.85
CA ARG A 47 11.06 -5.59 10.10
C ARG A 47 9.80 -4.85 10.54
N THR A 48 9.83 -3.52 10.53
CA THR A 48 8.68 -2.68 10.87
C THR A 48 7.51 -2.90 9.92
N PHE A 49 7.77 -2.92 8.60
CA PHE A 49 6.76 -3.14 7.58
C PHE A 49 6.15 -4.55 7.70
N ASN A 50 6.98 -5.58 7.81
CA ASN A 50 6.52 -6.97 7.96
C ASN A 50 5.70 -7.16 9.23
N MET A 51 6.13 -6.58 10.36
CA MET A 51 5.42 -6.65 11.63
C MET A 51 4.03 -6.01 11.52
N SER A 52 3.95 -4.83 10.91
CA SER A 52 2.68 -4.14 10.65
C SER A 52 1.78 -4.93 9.69
N LEU A 53 2.35 -5.47 8.61
CA LEU A 53 1.64 -6.28 7.63
C LEU A 53 1.03 -7.52 8.28
N VAL A 54 1.84 -8.30 9.01
CA VAL A 54 1.41 -9.51 9.72
C VAL A 54 0.36 -9.18 10.77
N MET A 55 0.54 -8.12 11.57
CA MET A 55 -0.50 -7.72 12.52
C MET A 55 -1.81 -7.36 11.83
N ASN A 56 -1.78 -6.59 10.74
CA ASN A 56 -2.98 -6.21 10.01
C ASN A 56 -3.71 -7.43 9.43
N HIS A 57 -2.96 -8.43 8.94
CA HIS A 57 -3.53 -9.69 8.46
C HIS A 57 -4.12 -10.51 9.62
N LEU A 58 -3.39 -10.66 10.73
CA LEU A 58 -3.83 -11.43 11.89
C LEU A 58 -5.11 -10.86 12.50
N VAL A 59 -5.20 -9.55 12.70
CA VAL A 59 -6.42 -8.94 13.27
C VAL A 59 -7.62 -9.09 12.36
N PHE A 60 -7.41 -9.09 11.03
CA PHE A 60 -8.47 -9.35 10.07
C PHE A 60 -8.92 -10.81 10.10
N VAL A 61 -7.98 -11.76 10.14
CA VAL A 61 -8.28 -13.19 10.26
C VAL A 61 -9.03 -13.47 11.57
N MET A 62 -8.57 -12.91 12.69
CA MET A 62 -9.24 -13.04 13.99
C MET A 62 -10.67 -12.47 13.94
N LEU A 63 -10.87 -11.31 13.30
CA LEU A 63 -12.22 -10.76 13.10
C LEU A 63 -13.08 -11.73 12.28
N ALA A 64 -12.57 -12.24 11.16
CA ALA A 64 -13.35 -13.12 10.31
C ALA A 64 -13.69 -14.44 10.99
N LEU A 65 -12.77 -15.02 11.78
CA LEU A 65 -13.03 -16.21 12.57
C LEU A 65 -14.01 -15.95 13.71
N HIS A 66 -13.93 -14.79 14.36
CA HIS A 66 -14.87 -14.39 15.42
C HIS A 66 -16.31 -14.24 14.87
N GLU A 67 -16.44 -13.69 13.67
CA GLU A 67 -17.75 -13.49 13.02
C GLU A 67 -18.21 -14.72 12.23
N ALA A 68 -17.38 -15.76 12.09
CA ALA A 68 -17.71 -16.94 11.31
C ALA A 68 -18.74 -17.80 12.04
N GLU A 69 -19.84 -18.12 11.35
CA GLU A 69 -20.78 -19.11 11.84
C GLU A 69 -20.14 -20.50 11.92
N PRO A 70 -20.47 -21.30 12.95
CA PRO A 70 -19.92 -22.65 13.11
C PRO A 70 -20.22 -23.50 11.89
N ILE A 71 -19.20 -24.20 11.41
CA ILE A 71 -19.31 -25.12 10.26
C ILE A 71 -20.22 -26.28 10.67
N ARG A 72 -21.48 -26.24 10.22
CA ARG A 72 -22.39 -27.37 10.37
C ARG A 72 -22.09 -28.37 9.26
N ILE A 73 -22.02 -29.65 9.61
CA ILE A 73 -21.79 -30.73 8.64
C ILE A 73 -22.92 -30.67 7.60
N PRO A 74 -22.61 -30.40 6.32
CA PRO A 74 -23.64 -30.22 5.32
C PRO A 74 -24.37 -31.55 5.10
N SER A 75 -25.69 -31.55 5.25
CA SER A 75 -26.52 -32.65 4.76
C SER A 75 -26.38 -32.78 3.23
N MET A 76 -26.76 -33.91 2.65
CA MET A 76 -26.62 -34.15 1.19
C MET A 76 -27.29 -33.06 0.33
N TRP A 77 -28.33 -32.41 0.85
CA TRP A 77 -29.07 -31.29 0.23
C TRP A 77 -28.43 -29.91 0.49
N SER A 78 -27.50 -29.82 1.43
CA SER A 78 -26.78 -28.59 1.78
C SER A 78 -25.71 -28.22 0.75
N LEU A 79 -25.34 -29.10 -0.19
CA LEU A 79 -24.34 -28.82 -1.22
C LEU A 79 -24.74 -27.66 -2.15
N VAL A 80 -26.03 -27.48 -2.39
CA VAL A 80 -26.60 -26.39 -3.22
C VAL A 80 -26.97 -25.16 -2.37
N SER A 81 -26.70 -25.18 -1.06
CA SER A 81 -27.02 -24.05 -0.19
C SER A 81 -26.13 -22.84 -0.49
N GLY A 82 -26.64 -21.63 -0.24
CA GLY A 82 -25.84 -20.42 -0.35
C GLY A 82 -24.59 -20.43 0.53
N ARG A 83 -24.59 -21.21 1.63
CA ARG A 83 -23.46 -21.31 2.56
C ARG A 83 -22.31 -22.14 2.00
N THR A 84 -22.60 -23.29 1.39
CA THR A 84 -21.57 -24.11 0.74
C THR A 84 -20.96 -23.38 -0.45
N ALA A 85 -21.79 -22.68 -1.23
CA ALA A 85 -21.32 -21.81 -2.30
C ALA A 85 -20.38 -20.70 -1.78
N ALA A 86 -20.73 -20.06 -0.66
CA ALA A 86 -19.90 -19.02 -0.02
C ALA A 86 -18.57 -19.58 0.50
N LEU A 87 -18.55 -20.78 1.07
CA LEU A 87 -17.31 -21.42 1.54
C LEU A 87 -16.41 -21.84 0.38
N VAL A 88 -16.97 -22.43 -0.67
CA VAL A 88 -16.22 -22.85 -1.87
C VAL A 88 -15.67 -21.61 -2.60
N GLY A 89 -16.52 -20.62 -2.86
CA GLY A 89 -16.12 -19.36 -3.50
C GLY A 89 -15.11 -18.59 -2.65
N GLY A 90 -15.33 -18.51 -1.33
CA GLY A 90 -14.42 -17.86 -0.39
C GLY A 90 -13.05 -18.53 -0.36
N SER A 91 -13.02 -19.86 -0.32
CA SER A 91 -11.76 -20.63 -0.36
C SER A 91 -11.02 -20.45 -1.69
N ALA A 92 -11.74 -20.47 -2.81
CA ALA A 92 -11.15 -20.22 -4.12
C ALA A 92 -10.52 -18.82 -4.21
N LEU A 93 -11.20 -17.79 -3.69
CA LEU A 93 -10.67 -16.43 -3.63
C LEU A 93 -9.41 -16.31 -2.76
N ILE A 94 -9.37 -17.01 -1.62
CA ILE A 94 -8.18 -17.09 -0.76
C ILE A 94 -7.01 -17.72 -1.52
N LEU A 95 -7.24 -18.84 -2.20
CA LEU A 95 -6.20 -19.54 -2.96
C LEU A 95 -5.65 -18.70 -4.11
N VAL A 96 -6.52 -18.03 -4.87
CA VAL A 96 -6.13 -17.13 -5.96
C VAL A 96 -5.36 -15.93 -5.43
N GLY A 97 -5.83 -15.30 -4.35
CA GLY A 97 -5.14 -14.18 -3.71
C GLY A 97 -3.74 -14.57 -3.23
N ALA A 98 -3.64 -15.65 -2.45
CA ALA A 98 -2.36 -16.14 -1.92
C ALA A 98 -1.38 -16.51 -3.05
N SER A 99 -1.86 -17.23 -4.06
CA SER A 99 -1.04 -17.62 -5.22
C SER A 99 -0.55 -16.40 -6.01
N SER A 100 -1.38 -15.37 -6.12
CA SER A 100 -1.03 -14.10 -6.76
C SER A 100 0.05 -13.35 -5.98
N SER A 101 -0.07 -13.24 -4.64
CA SER A 101 0.92 -12.60 -3.79
C SER A 101 2.25 -13.37 -3.76
N ILE A 102 2.23 -14.71 -3.69
CA ILE A 102 3.44 -15.54 -3.80
C ILE A 102 4.14 -15.31 -5.15
N SER A 103 3.36 -15.28 -6.23
CA SER A 103 3.91 -15.03 -7.58
C SER A 103 4.52 -13.63 -7.68
N ALA A 104 3.87 -12.62 -7.10
CA ALA A 104 4.37 -11.25 -7.09
C ALA A 104 5.68 -11.14 -6.29
N TYR A 105 5.72 -11.74 -5.10
CA TYR A 105 6.91 -11.76 -4.24
C TYR A 105 8.10 -12.47 -4.91
N ARG A 106 7.88 -13.59 -5.60
CA ARG A 106 8.94 -14.30 -6.35
C ARG A 106 9.60 -13.44 -7.43
N ILE A 107 8.85 -12.51 -8.03
CA ILE A 107 9.32 -11.64 -9.10
C ILE A 107 9.99 -10.39 -8.54
N LEU A 108 9.38 -9.76 -7.52
CA LEU A 108 9.90 -8.55 -6.88
C LEU A 108 11.13 -8.82 -6.00
N GLY A 109 11.17 -10.00 -5.37
CA GLY A 109 12.10 -10.30 -4.28
C GLY A 109 11.92 -9.38 -3.06
N ASP A 110 12.80 -9.53 -2.08
CA ASP A 110 12.73 -8.71 -0.86
C ASP A 110 12.94 -7.22 -1.15
N TYR A 111 13.72 -6.88 -2.17
CA TYR A 111 13.94 -5.48 -2.54
C TYR A 111 12.64 -4.80 -2.99
N GLY A 112 11.93 -5.39 -3.96
CA GLY A 112 10.70 -4.79 -4.49
C GLY A 112 9.51 -4.93 -3.53
N TRP A 113 9.42 -6.03 -2.77
CA TRP A 113 8.32 -6.26 -1.83
C TRP A 113 8.30 -5.25 -0.68
N PHE A 114 9.46 -4.77 -0.24
CA PHE A 114 9.59 -3.85 0.89
C PHE A 114 9.88 -2.40 0.49
N TYR A 115 9.63 -2.00 -0.76
CA TYR A 115 9.86 -0.63 -1.25
C TYR A 115 11.33 -0.18 -1.12
N GLY A 116 12.27 -1.05 -1.49
CA GLY A 116 13.70 -0.79 -1.33
C GLY A 116 14.24 0.39 -2.13
N ASP A 117 13.55 0.79 -3.19
CA ASP A 117 13.85 1.98 -3.99
C ASP A 117 13.73 3.30 -3.22
N PHE A 118 12.95 3.33 -2.14
CA PHE A 118 12.89 4.49 -1.24
C PHE A 118 14.15 4.66 -0.39
N PHE A 119 14.96 3.60 -0.21
CA PHE A 119 16.09 3.59 0.72
C PHE A 119 17.42 3.43 0.03
N LEU A 120 17.49 2.55 -0.98
CA LEU A 120 18.70 2.12 -1.63
C LEU A 120 18.58 2.41 -3.13
N GLU A 121 19.51 3.20 -3.65
CA GLU A 121 19.60 3.43 -5.08
C GLU A 121 19.90 2.12 -5.81
N PRO A 122 19.26 1.85 -6.97
CA PRO A 122 19.53 0.65 -7.76
C PRO A 122 21.01 0.44 -8.09
N CYS A 123 21.77 1.53 -8.27
CA CYS A 123 23.21 1.50 -8.50
C CYS A 123 24.01 1.16 -7.23
N ALA A 124 23.55 1.52 -6.04
CA ALA A 124 24.21 1.20 -4.77
C ALA A 124 24.11 -0.30 -4.42
N LEU A 125 23.05 -0.99 -4.87
CA LEU A 125 22.91 -2.45 -4.73
C LEU A 125 23.94 -3.24 -5.54
N SER A 126 24.55 -2.62 -6.55
CA SER A 126 25.48 -3.28 -7.45
C SER A 126 26.84 -3.62 -6.80
N HIS A 127 27.19 -2.92 -5.72
CA HIS A 127 28.41 -3.10 -4.93
C HIS A 127 28.15 -3.71 -3.53
N HIS A 128 26.89 -4.00 -3.18
CA HIS A 128 26.53 -4.42 -1.82
C HIS A 128 26.40 -5.94 -1.71
N SER A 129 27.20 -6.58 -0.85
CA SER A 129 27.26 -8.03 -0.59
C SER A 129 26.06 -8.61 0.18
N GLY A 130 24.93 -7.91 0.18
CA GLY A 130 23.75 -8.25 0.98
C GLY A 130 22.84 -9.31 0.35
N PRO A 131 21.78 -9.72 1.06
CA PRO A 131 20.81 -10.71 0.56
C PRO A 131 19.93 -10.20 -0.60
N TRP A 132 20.02 -8.91 -0.93
CA TRP A 132 19.25 -8.25 -1.99
C TRP A 132 19.76 -8.65 -3.36
N LYS A 133 18.91 -9.33 -4.14
CA LYS A 133 19.27 -9.78 -5.49
C LYS A 133 19.49 -8.56 -6.40
N ARG A 134 20.66 -8.49 -7.05
CA ARG A 134 21.01 -7.44 -8.02
C ARG A 134 20.00 -7.45 -9.18
N PRO A 135 19.33 -6.33 -9.50
CA PRO A 135 18.55 -6.23 -10.72
C PRO A 135 19.53 -6.29 -11.92
N THR A 136 19.26 -7.18 -12.88
CA THR A 136 20.15 -7.40 -14.04
C THR A 136 20.29 -6.14 -14.91
N SER A 137 19.29 -5.26 -14.87
CA SER A 137 19.30 -3.92 -15.46
C SER A 137 18.26 -3.04 -14.77
N VAL A 138 18.41 -1.70 -14.89
CA VAL A 138 17.40 -0.73 -14.41
C VAL A 138 16.05 -0.97 -15.11
N GLU A 139 16.07 -1.41 -16.37
CA GLU A 139 14.87 -1.80 -17.11
C GLU A 139 14.17 -3.03 -16.54
N ALA A 140 14.91 -4.05 -16.07
CA ALA A 140 14.33 -5.23 -15.44
C ALA A 140 13.73 -4.94 -14.06
N LEU A 141 14.19 -3.88 -13.38
CA LEU A 141 13.62 -3.39 -12.13
C LEU A 141 12.33 -2.58 -12.38
N LEU A 142 12.32 -1.78 -13.45
CA LEU A 142 11.16 -0.99 -13.88
C LEU A 142 10.06 -1.81 -14.57
N ARG A 143 10.48 -2.86 -15.27
CA ARG A 143 9.65 -3.86 -15.92
C ARG A 143 10.08 -5.19 -15.33
N PRO A 144 9.54 -5.60 -14.16
CA PRO A 144 9.60 -7.01 -13.80
C PRO A 144 9.10 -7.73 -15.05
N SER A 145 9.99 -8.52 -15.66
CA SER A 145 9.87 -9.04 -17.01
C SER A 145 8.45 -9.55 -17.28
N TYR A 146 7.97 -9.58 -18.53
CA TYR A 146 6.70 -10.20 -18.95
C TYR A 146 6.60 -11.69 -18.53
N ALA A 147 6.50 -11.95 -17.24
CA ALA A 147 6.72 -13.21 -16.56
C ALA A 147 5.75 -13.27 -15.38
N GLY A 148 5.14 -14.44 -15.20
CA GLY A 148 4.11 -14.66 -14.19
C GLY A 148 2.94 -13.67 -14.33
N ILE A 149 2.50 -13.15 -13.18
CA ILE A 149 1.27 -12.36 -13.06
C ILE A 149 1.40 -10.93 -13.62
N TYR A 150 2.63 -10.40 -13.66
CA TYR A 150 2.92 -9.06 -14.20
C TYR A 150 2.75 -8.96 -15.73
N ARG A 151 2.62 -10.11 -16.43
CA ARG A 151 2.20 -10.14 -17.84
C ARG A 151 0.78 -9.59 -18.03
N TYR A 152 -0.08 -9.77 -17.03
CA TYR A 152 -1.51 -9.46 -17.12
C TYR A 152 -1.89 -8.22 -16.31
N LEU A 153 -1.20 -7.99 -15.19
CA LEU A 153 -1.50 -6.92 -14.25
C LEU A 153 -0.24 -6.14 -13.89
N ASN A 154 -0.25 -4.83 -14.12
CA ASN A 154 0.90 -3.98 -13.76
C ASN A 154 1.07 -3.84 -12.24
N ASN A 155 -0.01 -3.94 -11.47
CA ASN A 155 0.03 -4.03 -10.02
C ASN A 155 -0.91 -5.15 -9.53
N PRO A 156 -0.43 -6.41 -9.53
CA PRO A 156 -1.24 -7.57 -9.16
C PRO A 156 -1.70 -7.51 -7.71
N ASP A 157 -0.93 -6.86 -6.82
CA ASP A 157 -1.24 -6.81 -5.40
C ASP A 157 -2.43 -5.88 -5.10
N CYS A 158 -2.54 -4.77 -5.84
CA CYS A 158 -3.69 -3.87 -5.78
C CYS A 158 -5.02 -4.55 -6.21
N VAL A 159 -4.96 -5.47 -7.18
CA VAL A 159 -6.16 -6.07 -7.79
C VAL A 159 -6.48 -7.43 -7.17
N LEU A 160 -5.48 -8.31 -7.06
CA LEU A 160 -5.63 -9.69 -6.63
C LEU A 160 -5.16 -9.92 -5.18
N GLY A 161 -4.28 -9.06 -4.65
CA GLY A 161 -3.72 -9.21 -3.31
C GLY A 161 -4.75 -9.10 -2.18
N TYR A 162 -5.93 -8.54 -2.44
CA TYR A 162 -7.03 -8.42 -1.46
C TYR A 162 -8.12 -9.49 -1.61
N LEU A 163 -8.04 -10.35 -2.63
CA LEU A 163 -9.05 -11.38 -2.85
C LEU A 163 -9.15 -12.35 -1.67
N TRP A 164 -8.05 -12.60 -0.97
CA TRP A 164 -8.10 -13.45 0.23
C TRP A 164 -8.91 -12.81 1.36
N MET A 165 -8.89 -11.49 1.52
CA MET A 165 -9.70 -10.79 2.53
C MET A 165 -11.19 -10.88 2.18
N TYR A 166 -11.52 -10.67 0.90
CA TYR A 166 -12.89 -10.84 0.42
C TYR A 166 -13.36 -12.30 0.55
N GLY A 167 -12.50 -13.26 0.20
CA GLY A 167 -12.78 -14.68 0.34
C GLY A 167 -13.05 -15.07 1.79
N LEU A 168 -12.26 -14.56 2.72
CA LEU A 168 -12.45 -14.79 4.16
C LEU A 168 -13.72 -14.11 4.68
N SER A 169 -14.05 -12.91 4.21
CA SER A 169 -15.31 -12.23 4.55
C SER A 169 -16.55 -12.99 4.06
N LEU A 170 -16.45 -13.58 2.85
CA LEU A 170 -17.50 -14.40 2.25
C LEU A 170 -17.64 -15.73 3.00
N ALA A 171 -16.52 -16.38 3.33
CA ALA A 171 -16.49 -17.60 4.14
C ALA A 171 -17.01 -17.37 5.57
N ALA A 172 -16.78 -16.18 6.15
CA ALA A 172 -17.36 -15.78 7.43
C ALA A 172 -18.83 -15.33 7.32
N ALA A 173 -19.35 -15.11 6.11
CA ALA A 173 -20.68 -14.50 5.87
C ALA A 173 -20.89 -13.16 6.63
N SER A 174 -19.82 -12.37 6.79
CA SER A 174 -19.85 -11.14 7.59
C SER A 174 -19.72 -9.89 6.74
N TRP A 175 -20.76 -9.04 6.76
CA TRP A 175 -20.76 -7.74 6.10
C TRP A 175 -19.72 -6.79 6.70
N ARG A 176 -19.42 -6.93 7.99
CA ARG A 176 -18.40 -6.12 8.69
C ARG A 176 -17.01 -6.45 8.16
N ALA A 177 -16.68 -7.74 8.05
CA ALA A 177 -15.42 -8.19 7.46
C ALA A 177 -15.29 -7.73 6.00
N PHE A 178 -16.39 -7.76 5.23
CA PHE A 178 -16.41 -7.28 3.85
C PHE A 178 -16.06 -5.78 3.75
N TRP A 179 -16.66 -4.92 4.57
CA TRP A 179 -16.33 -3.50 4.58
C TRP A 179 -14.88 -3.23 4.99
N PHE A 180 -14.33 -3.98 5.95
CA PHE A 180 -12.92 -3.84 6.31
C PHE A 180 -11.98 -4.28 5.18
N ALA A 181 -12.32 -5.33 4.43
CA ALA A 181 -11.58 -5.74 3.25
C ALA A 181 -11.59 -4.64 2.18
N LEU A 182 -12.77 -4.05 1.92
CA LEU A 182 -12.92 -2.95 0.97
C LEU A 182 -12.16 -1.70 1.39
N CYS A 183 -12.29 -1.28 2.65
CA CYS A 183 -11.54 -0.14 3.18
C CYS A 183 -10.04 -0.36 3.08
N SER A 184 -9.55 -1.57 3.36
CA SER A 184 -8.13 -1.90 3.24
C SER A 184 -7.64 -1.81 1.79
N GLN A 185 -8.43 -2.31 0.83
CA GLN A 185 -8.10 -2.18 -0.59
C GLN A 185 -8.08 -0.71 -1.05
N VAL A 186 -9.07 0.09 -0.63
CA VAL A 186 -9.13 1.53 -0.94
C VAL A 186 -7.93 2.27 -0.36
N LEU A 187 -7.53 1.97 0.88
CA LEU A 187 -6.37 2.59 1.51
C LEU A 187 -5.06 2.19 0.82
N HIS A 188 -4.94 0.95 0.36
CA HIS A 188 -3.80 0.54 -0.45
C HIS A 188 -3.74 1.29 -1.79
N VAL A 189 -4.88 1.41 -2.48
CA VAL A 189 -4.97 2.21 -3.72
C VAL A 189 -4.58 3.66 -3.45
N LEU A 190 -5.02 4.24 -2.33
CA LEU A 190 -4.68 5.60 -1.94
C LEU A 190 -3.18 5.75 -1.67
N PHE A 191 -2.59 4.82 -0.91
CA PHE A 191 -1.14 4.76 -0.69
C PHE A 191 -0.38 4.69 -2.01
N LEU A 192 -0.81 3.84 -2.93
CA LEU A 192 -0.19 3.68 -4.25
C LEU A 192 -0.21 5.00 -5.03
N VAL A 193 -1.36 5.68 -5.09
CA VAL A 193 -1.53 6.92 -5.86
C VAL A 193 -0.81 8.11 -5.21
N LEU A 194 -0.76 8.17 -3.88
CA LEU A 194 -0.20 9.31 -3.14
C LEU A 194 1.30 9.19 -2.81
N VAL A 195 1.81 7.97 -2.64
CA VAL A 195 3.17 7.73 -2.14
C VAL A 195 4.01 7.00 -3.19
N GLU A 196 3.61 5.80 -3.59
CA GLU A 196 4.40 4.95 -4.49
C GLU A 196 4.55 5.59 -5.87
N VAL A 197 3.45 5.95 -6.52
CA VAL A 197 3.46 6.52 -7.87
C VAL A 197 4.24 7.84 -7.96
N PRO A 198 4.04 8.83 -7.07
CA PRO A 198 4.83 10.05 -7.11
C PRO A 198 6.31 9.81 -6.82
N HIS A 199 6.65 8.84 -5.97
CA HIS A 199 8.04 8.45 -5.75
C HIS A 199 8.66 7.88 -7.03
N MET A 200 8.00 6.88 -7.63
CA MET A 200 8.46 6.25 -8.87
C MET A 200 8.71 7.28 -9.98
N ASN A 201 7.78 8.22 -10.17
CA ASN A 201 7.91 9.28 -11.17
C ASN A 201 9.14 10.18 -10.94
N ARG A 202 9.51 10.45 -9.67
CA ARG A 202 10.69 11.26 -9.33
C ARG A 202 11.99 10.47 -9.52
N THR A 203 12.01 9.22 -9.07
CA THR A 203 13.21 8.37 -9.09
C THR A 203 13.53 7.88 -10.50
N TYR A 204 12.51 7.60 -11.32
CA TYR A 204 12.67 6.90 -12.60
C TYR A 204 12.23 7.67 -13.85
N GLY A 205 11.64 8.87 -13.69
CA GLY A 205 11.44 9.85 -14.78
C GLY A 205 10.72 9.30 -16.04
N PRO A 206 11.04 9.76 -17.27
CA PRO A 206 10.35 9.37 -18.50
C PRO A 206 10.48 7.88 -18.87
N HIS A 207 11.26 7.10 -18.13
CA HIS A 207 11.34 5.64 -18.23
C HIS A 207 10.39 4.92 -17.28
N CYS A 208 9.53 5.65 -16.56
CA CYS A 208 8.51 5.10 -15.68
C CYS A 208 7.57 4.14 -16.42
N ARG A 209 7.27 3.05 -15.72
CA ARG A 209 6.29 2.02 -16.05
C ARG A 209 4.99 2.66 -16.59
N ARG A 210 4.49 2.19 -17.74
CA ARG A 210 3.11 2.52 -18.19
C ARG A 210 2.16 2.13 -17.06
N ALA A 211 1.44 3.11 -16.50
CA ALA A 211 0.49 2.90 -15.41
C ALA A 211 -0.50 1.77 -15.74
N ALA A 212 -0.90 0.98 -14.73
CA ALA A 212 -1.90 -0.07 -14.91
C ALA A 212 -3.16 0.49 -15.59
N ALA A 213 -3.91 -0.30 -16.35
CA ALA A 213 -5.17 0.18 -16.93
C ALA A 213 -6.11 0.74 -15.85
N LEU A 214 -6.21 0.06 -14.71
CA LEU A 214 -6.95 0.55 -13.54
C LEU A 214 -6.35 1.83 -12.95
N GLU A 215 -5.04 1.92 -12.89
CA GLU A 215 -4.34 3.11 -12.39
C GLU A 215 -4.51 4.31 -13.33
N LEU A 216 -4.49 4.10 -14.64
CA LEU A 216 -4.82 5.12 -15.64
C LEU A 216 -6.27 5.56 -15.51
N LEU A 217 -7.19 4.61 -15.27
CA LEU A 217 -8.59 4.91 -15.04
C LEU A 217 -8.77 5.71 -13.74
N LEU A 218 -8.15 5.29 -12.63
CA LEU A 218 -8.19 5.99 -11.36
C LEU A 218 -7.56 7.38 -11.47
N ARG A 219 -6.38 7.50 -12.08
CA ARG A 219 -5.73 8.80 -12.35
C ARG A 219 -6.64 9.70 -13.19
N ARG A 220 -7.28 9.17 -14.24
CA ARG A 220 -8.25 9.92 -15.04
C ARG A 220 -9.46 10.36 -14.20
N GLN A 221 -10.01 9.49 -13.37
CA GLN A 221 -11.14 9.83 -12.48
C GLN A 221 -10.72 10.88 -11.43
N VAL A 222 -9.55 10.73 -10.81
CA VAL A 222 -9.01 11.68 -9.84
C VAL A 222 -8.75 13.03 -10.48
N GLN A 223 -8.15 13.07 -11.68
CA GLN A 223 -7.97 14.31 -12.43
C GLN A 223 -9.33 14.94 -12.77
N ARG A 224 -10.30 14.14 -13.21
CA ARG A 224 -11.66 14.60 -13.49
C ARG A 224 -12.35 15.20 -12.26
N ILE A 225 -12.20 14.57 -11.10
CA ILE A 225 -12.72 15.08 -9.81
C ILE A 225 -12.00 16.38 -9.45
N ARG A 226 -10.67 16.43 -9.58
CA ARG A 226 -9.85 17.63 -9.32
C ARG A 226 -10.22 18.79 -10.25
N GLU A 227 -10.61 18.51 -11.48
CA GLU A 227 -11.01 19.49 -12.48
C GLU A 227 -12.46 19.96 -12.33
N GLN A 228 -13.26 19.34 -11.45
CA GLN A 228 -14.62 19.83 -11.20
C GLN A 228 -14.59 21.28 -10.67
N PRO A 229 -15.50 22.14 -11.15
CA PRO A 229 -15.53 23.55 -10.76
C PRO A 229 -15.71 23.72 -9.24
N LEU A 230 -16.53 22.88 -8.61
CA LEU A 230 -16.72 22.83 -7.15
C LEU A 230 -15.42 22.56 -6.39
N VAL A 231 -14.64 21.57 -6.82
CA VAL A 231 -13.38 21.20 -6.16
C VAL A 231 -12.33 22.30 -6.33
N ARG A 232 -12.28 22.95 -7.50
CA ARG A 232 -11.42 24.11 -7.74
C ARG A 232 -11.81 25.31 -6.88
N GLU A 233 -13.10 25.59 -6.76
CA GLU A 233 -13.61 26.69 -5.93
C GLU A 233 -13.31 26.46 -4.45
N VAL A 234 -13.56 25.25 -3.94
CA VAL A 234 -13.22 24.87 -2.57
C VAL A 234 -11.71 24.98 -2.35
N LYS A 235 -10.90 24.47 -3.29
CA LYS A 235 -9.45 24.57 -3.20
C LYS A 235 -8.99 26.03 -3.12
N TYR A 236 -9.50 26.90 -4.00
CA TYR A 236 -9.17 28.32 -4.01
C TYR A 236 -9.57 29.01 -2.70
N LYS A 237 -10.78 28.73 -2.18
CA LYS A 237 -11.23 29.27 -0.88
C LYS A 237 -10.35 28.80 0.28
N VAL A 238 -9.92 27.54 0.28
CA VAL A 238 -9.02 26.99 1.30
C VAL A 238 -7.63 27.62 1.20
N GLU A 239 -7.07 27.76 0.00
CA GLU A 239 -5.78 28.41 -0.23
C GLU A 239 -5.81 29.89 0.21
N ALA A 240 -6.83 30.64 -0.20
CA ALA A 240 -7.01 32.03 0.24
C ALA A 240 -7.11 32.15 1.78
N ARG A 241 -7.85 31.24 2.42
CA ARG A 241 -7.98 31.23 3.89
C ARG A 241 -6.69 30.84 4.59
N MET A 242 -5.92 29.92 4.02
CA MET A 242 -4.61 29.55 4.55
C MET A 242 -3.62 30.71 4.45
N ASP A 243 -3.63 31.45 3.34
CA ASP A 243 -2.77 32.62 3.17
C ASP A 243 -3.14 33.73 4.16
N GLU A 244 -4.43 34.02 4.36
CA GLU A 244 -4.90 34.94 5.43
C GLU A 244 -4.39 34.52 6.82
N LEU A 245 -4.50 33.23 7.16
CA LEU A 245 -4.03 32.71 8.45
C LEU A 245 -2.51 32.79 8.58
N ARG A 246 -1.79 32.56 7.49
CA ARG A 246 -0.32 32.61 7.45
C ARG A 246 0.19 34.04 7.63
N GLU A 247 -0.45 35.02 7.00
CA GLU A 247 -0.14 36.44 7.21
C GLU A 247 -0.45 36.88 8.64
N ARG A 248 -1.58 36.45 9.21
CA ARG A 248 -1.93 36.71 10.61
C ARG A 248 -0.91 36.13 11.60
N LEU A 249 -0.46 34.90 11.38
CA LEU A 249 0.58 34.27 12.19
C LEU A 249 1.93 34.99 12.05
N TRP A 250 2.26 35.42 10.83
CA TRP A 250 3.49 36.17 10.55
C TRP A 250 3.50 37.55 11.22
N HIS A 251 2.38 38.27 11.19
CA HIS A 251 2.22 39.56 11.85
C HIS A 251 2.12 39.41 13.38
N GLY A 252 1.43 38.39 13.90
CA GLY A 252 1.33 38.12 15.33
C GLY A 252 2.66 37.76 15.98
N SER A 253 3.54 37.06 15.27
CA SER A 253 4.89 36.72 15.74
C SER A 253 5.79 37.96 15.92
N ARG A 254 5.73 38.94 15.00
CA ARG A 254 6.54 40.18 15.10
C ARG A 254 6.17 41.10 16.25
N TYR A 255 4.92 41.05 16.74
CA TYR A 255 4.47 41.90 17.84
C TYR A 255 4.56 41.20 19.21
N GLY A 256 4.88 39.89 19.26
CA GLY A 256 5.04 39.11 20.48
C GLY A 256 6.43 39.19 21.13
N GLU A 257 7.48 39.55 20.38
CA GLU A 257 8.86 39.66 20.88
C GLU A 257 9.24 41.06 21.41
N ALA A 258 8.30 42.01 21.41
CA ALA A 258 8.52 43.39 21.86
C ALA A 258 8.01 43.66 23.30
N LYS A 259 7.87 42.64 24.13
CA LYS A 259 7.45 42.79 25.54
C LYS A 259 8.33 41.99 26.49
#